data_AF-A0A1A2GHS6-F1
#
_entry.id   AF-A0A1A2GHS6-F1
#
_cell.length_a   1.000
_cell.length_b   1.000
_cell.length_c   1.000
_cell.angle_alpha   90.00
_cell.angle_beta   90.00
_cell.angle_gamma   90.00
#
_symmetry.space_group_name_H-M   'P 1'
#
loop_
_entity.id
_entity.type
_entity.pdbx_description
1 polymer ?
#
loop_
_entity_poly.entity_id
_entity_poly.type
_entity_poly.pdbx_seq_one_letter_code
_entity_poly.pdbx_strand_id
1 'polypeptide(L)'
;MDPRAISLQQIVDWLDISAKLDGLDTAVADAKLQDNLALQALVFGTIAEGLHRRLYDDELRFVSLTRGQAKAARRAGREAISEAVNDAGLTTRPEDFNDLLSPLNDITFVQRLSAIMAVISEAVPEVLQDFEDWATLVKDVRNYLAHWLTEEDKRPPTTNEMLLVYLSLPWALRTFLLRKVARLDVALMREGYRKKNEFLMYRANVRATIAAG
;
A
#
# COMPACT_ATOMS: atom_id res chain seq x y z
N MET A 1 -0.12 30.33 9.18
CA MET A 1 0.82 29.20 9.43
C MET A 1 2.17 29.85 9.72
N ASP A 2 2.88 29.49 10.80
CA ASP A 2 4.21 30.06 11.04
C ASP A 2 5.15 29.55 9.94
N PRO A 3 5.78 30.43 9.13
CA PRO A 3 6.71 30.02 8.08
C PRO A 3 7.94 29.25 8.60
N ARG A 4 8.18 29.23 9.91
CA ARG A 4 9.22 28.42 10.56
C ARG A 4 8.78 27.01 10.93
N ALA A 5 7.52 26.63 10.65
CA ALA A 5 7.01 25.30 10.96
C ALA A 5 7.63 24.19 10.08
N ILE A 6 8.21 24.55 8.93
CA ILE A 6 8.97 23.63 8.06
C ILE A 6 10.43 24.12 8.06
N SER A 7 11.36 23.21 8.32
CA SER A 7 12.80 23.49 8.30
C SER A 7 13.40 23.34 6.90
N LEU A 8 14.51 24.04 6.65
CA LEU A 8 15.28 23.87 5.42
C LEU A 8 15.73 22.41 5.24
N GLN A 9 16.10 21.73 6.32
CA GLN A 9 16.51 20.33 6.27
C GLN A 9 15.37 19.42 5.76
N GLN A 10 14.13 19.66 6.16
CA GLN A 10 12.98 18.89 5.64
C GLN A 10 12.77 19.11 4.14
N ILE A 11 13.07 20.30 3.62
CA ILE A 11 13.00 20.58 2.18
C ILE A 11 14.12 19.83 1.44
N VAL A 12 15.34 19.82 1.98
CA VAL A 12 16.47 19.07 1.40
C VAL A 12 16.18 17.56 1.40
N ASP A 13 15.76 17.00 2.53
CA ASP A 13 15.37 15.59 2.65
C ASP A 13 14.26 15.22 1.65
N TRP A 14 13.30 16.13 1.43
CA TRP A 14 12.24 15.95 0.44
C TRP A 14 12.80 15.87 -0.99
N LEU A 15 13.70 16.77 -1.39
CA LEU A 15 14.26 16.80 -2.74
C LEU A 15 15.06 15.52 -3.04
N ASP A 16 15.85 15.04 -2.09
CA ASP A 16 16.62 13.80 -2.22
C ASP A 16 15.74 12.57 -2.45
N ILE A 17 14.58 12.53 -1.77
CA ILE A 17 13.66 11.39 -1.87
C ILE A 17 12.74 11.54 -3.09
N SER A 18 12.25 12.74 -3.41
CA SER A 18 11.39 12.99 -4.58
C SER A 18 12.05 12.49 -5.87
N ALA A 19 13.37 12.69 -6.02
CA ALA A 19 14.15 12.12 -7.12
C ALA A 19 14.07 10.59 -7.22
N LYS A 20 13.99 9.88 -6.08
CA LYS A 20 13.83 8.41 -6.03
C LYS A 20 12.41 7.96 -6.31
N LEU A 21 11.42 8.83 -6.07
CA LEU A 21 10.00 8.52 -6.25
C LEU A 21 9.55 8.57 -7.70
N ASP A 22 10.36 9.09 -8.63
CA ASP A 22 10.14 9.02 -10.08
C ASP A 22 8.74 9.52 -10.49
N GLY A 23 8.33 10.66 -9.92
CA GLY A 23 7.04 11.31 -10.18
C GLY A 23 5.82 10.71 -9.46
N LEU A 24 5.99 9.63 -8.69
CA LEU A 24 4.89 9.04 -7.90
C LEU A 24 4.34 9.99 -6.84
N ASP A 25 5.19 10.83 -6.26
CA ASP A 25 4.81 11.92 -5.36
C ASP A 25 3.89 12.94 -6.04
N THR A 26 4.20 13.31 -7.28
CA THR A 26 3.39 14.23 -8.10
C THR A 26 2.03 13.62 -8.40
N ALA A 27 1.99 12.34 -8.77
CA ALA A 27 0.73 11.62 -9.01
C ALA A 27 -0.14 11.55 -7.74
N VAL A 28 0.46 11.45 -6.55
CA VAL A 28 -0.29 11.51 -5.28
C VAL A 28 -0.85 12.91 -5.02
N ALA A 29 -0.14 13.95 -5.43
CA ALA A 29 -0.57 15.33 -5.28
C ALA A 29 -1.66 15.75 -6.29
N ASP A 30 -1.72 15.10 -7.46
CA ASP A 30 -2.63 15.50 -8.55
C ASP A 30 -4.12 15.24 -8.21
N ALA A 31 -4.93 16.29 -8.32
CA ALA A 31 -6.37 16.24 -8.12
C ALA A 31 -7.14 15.82 -9.39
N LYS A 32 -6.51 15.75 -10.55
CA LYS A 32 -7.16 15.41 -11.84
C LYS A 32 -7.42 13.92 -12.03
N LEU A 33 -6.87 13.07 -11.18
CA LEU A 33 -7.16 11.62 -11.17
C LEU A 33 -8.58 11.30 -10.64
N GLN A 34 -9.44 12.31 -10.39
CA GLN A 34 -10.63 12.20 -9.53
C GLN A 34 -11.96 11.83 -10.20
N ASP A 35 -12.01 11.71 -11.53
CA ASP A 35 -13.30 11.57 -12.24
C ASP A 35 -13.78 10.12 -12.43
N ASN A 36 -12.98 9.11 -12.04
CA ASN A 36 -13.37 7.70 -12.13
C ASN A 36 -12.91 6.89 -10.89
N LEU A 37 -13.87 6.46 -10.07
CA LEU A 37 -13.63 5.73 -8.82
C LEU A 37 -12.75 4.48 -9.01
N ALA A 38 -13.05 3.68 -10.04
CA ALA A 38 -12.36 2.43 -10.31
C ALA A 38 -10.94 2.66 -10.82
N LEU A 39 -10.77 3.57 -11.79
CA LEU A 39 -9.44 3.93 -12.29
C LEU A 39 -8.58 4.50 -11.16
N GLN A 40 -9.16 5.32 -10.30
CA GLN A 40 -8.43 5.91 -9.19
C GLN A 40 -8.01 4.87 -8.16
N ALA A 41 -8.91 3.96 -7.76
CA ALA A 41 -8.56 2.87 -6.85
C ALA A 41 -7.42 2.01 -7.41
N LEU A 42 -7.43 1.70 -8.71
CA LEU A 42 -6.36 0.96 -9.37
C LEU A 42 -5.04 1.72 -9.43
N VAL A 43 -5.08 3.00 -9.84
CA VAL A 43 -3.89 3.87 -9.96
C VAL A 43 -3.26 4.10 -8.59
N PHE A 44 -4.03 4.55 -7.58
CA PHE A 44 -3.47 4.79 -6.26
C PHE A 44 -3.05 3.51 -5.53
N GLY A 45 -3.72 2.38 -5.77
CA GLY A 45 -3.25 1.08 -5.29
C GLY A 45 -1.88 0.71 -5.87
N THR A 46 -1.69 0.96 -7.17
CA THR A 46 -0.39 0.75 -7.85
C THR A 46 0.67 1.73 -7.36
N ILE A 47 0.31 2.98 -7.12
CA ILE A 47 1.22 3.98 -6.53
C ILE A 47 1.63 3.56 -5.12
N ALA A 48 0.71 3.09 -4.27
CA ALA A 48 1.02 2.61 -2.93
C ALA A 48 2.09 1.51 -2.94
N GLU A 49 1.95 0.56 -3.88
CA GLU A 49 2.95 -0.48 -4.10
C GLU A 49 4.30 0.10 -4.55
N GLY A 50 4.28 0.99 -5.55
CA GLY A 50 5.48 1.63 -6.09
C GLY A 50 6.24 2.48 -5.07
N LEU A 51 5.52 3.20 -4.20
CA LEU A 51 6.08 3.98 -3.10
C LEU A 51 6.73 3.06 -2.06
N HIS A 52 6.03 2.00 -1.64
CA HIS A 52 6.60 1.06 -0.68
C HIS A 52 7.87 0.41 -1.20
N ARG A 53 7.88 -0.07 -2.45
CA ARG A 53 9.07 -0.71 -3.04
C ARG A 53 10.30 0.22 -3.02
N ARG A 54 10.12 1.51 -3.28
CA ARG A 54 11.20 2.51 -3.33
C ARG A 54 11.66 3.00 -1.95
N LEU A 55 10.77 3.00 -0.96
CA LEU A 55 11.03 3.56 0.38
C LEU A 55 11.40 2.51 1.43
N TYR A 56 11.10 1.24 1.16
CA TYR A 56 11.42 0.09 2.00
C TYR A 56 12.27 -0.92 1.22
N ASP A 57 13.16 -0.38 0.37
CA ASP A 57 14.16 -1.20 -0.31
C ASP A 57 14.88 -2.02 0.77
N ASP A 58 14.97 -3.33 0.55
CA ASP A 58 15.54 -4.34 1.44
C ASP A 58 14.65 -5.05 2.48
N GLU A 59 13.39 -4.66 2.69
CA GLU A 59 12.52 -5.40 3.64
C GLU A 59 12.18 -6.82 3.13
N LEU A 60 12.17 -7.78 4.05
CA LEU A 60 11.81 -9.17 3.77
C LEU A 60 10.37 -9.46 4.17
N ARG A 61 9.70 -10.32 3.40
CA ARG A 61 8.35 -10.83 3.74
C ARG A 61 8.27 -11.38 5.17
N PHE A 62 9.32 -12.08 5.61
CA PHE A 62 9.44 -12.65 6.94
C PHE A 62 10.52 -11.93 7.72
N VAL A 63 10.12 -10.99 8.57
CA VAL A 63 11.02 -10.15 9.38
C VAL A 63 11.92 -10.97 10.31
N SER A 64 11.48 -12.17 10.70
CA SER A 64 12.26 -13.10 11.53
C SER A 64 13.39 -13.81 10.79
N LEU A 65 13.46 -13.71 9.47
CA LEU A 65 14.48 -14.38 8.65
C LEU A 65 15.50 -13.37 8.13
N THR A 66 16.78 -13.76 8.16
CA THR A 66 17.81 -13.11 7.35
C THR A 66 17.64 -13.50 5.87
N ARG A 67 18.23 -12.72 4.95
CA ARG A 67 18.26 -13.07 3.51
C ARG A 67 18.85 -14.46 3.25
N GLY A 68 19.89 -14.82 4.00
CA GLY A 68 20.52 -16.13 3.90
C GLY A 68 19.56 -17.25 4.31
N GLN A 69 18.82 -17.07 5.40
CA GLN A 69 17.82 -18.03 5.86
C GLN A 69 16.64 -18.14 4.91
N ALA A 70 16.13 -17.04 4.36
CA ALA A 70 15.09 -17.07 3.34
C ALA A 70 15.54 -17.81 2.07
N LYS A 71 16.78 -17.55 1.62
CA LYS A 71 17.39 -18.27 0.48
C LYS A 71 17.56 -19.76 0.76
N ALA A 72 17.98 -20.13 1.97
CA ALA A 72 18.12 -21.52 2.39
C ALA A 72 16.76 -22.24 2.43
N ALA A 73 15.73 -21.60 3.00
CA ALA A 73 14.37 -22.13 3.03
C ALA A 73 13.81 -22.36 1.62
N ARG A 74 14.03 -21.41 0.70
CA ARG A 74 13.64 -21.56 -0.71
C ARG A 74 14.36 -22.73 -1.39
N ARG A 75 15.64 -22.92 -1.09
CA ARG A 75 16.42 -24.04 -1.62
C ARG A 75 15.88 -25.38 -1.13
N ALA A 76 15.67 -25.51 0.18
CA ALA A 76 15.09 -26.71 0.78
C ALA A 76 13.70 -27.02 0.20
N GLY A 77 12.86 -25.99 0.02
CA GLY A 77 11.55 -26.14 -0.61
C GLY A 77 11.62 -26.65 -2.05
N ARG A 78 12.58 -26.16 -2.86
CA ARG A 78 12.79 -26.66 -4.23
C ARG A 78 13.23 -28.12 -4.25
N GLU A 79 14.13 -28.50 -3.36
CA GLU A 79 14.61 -29.88 -3.23
C GLU A 79 13.45 -30.81 -2.86
N ALA A 80 12.62 -30.43 -1.89
CA ALA A 80 11.44 -31.20 -1.49
C ALA A 80 10.37 -31.32 -2.61
N ILE A 81 10.12 -30.24 -3.37
CA ILE A 81 9.22 -30.30 -4.52
C ILE A 81 9.78 -31.24 -5.59
N SER A 82 11.08 -31.16 -5.87
CA SER A 82 11.71 -32.03 -6.86
C SER A 82 11.60 -33.51 -6.48
N GLU A 83 11.80 -33.83 -5.21
CA GLU A 83 11.63 -35.19 -4.68
C GLU A 83 10.18 -35.65 -4.86
N ALA A 84 9.21 -34.85 -4.41
CA ALA A 84 7.79 -35.19 -4.50
C ALA A 84 7.29 -35.36 -5.96
N VAL A 85 7.77 -34.53 -6.89
CA VAL A 85 7.43 -34.62 -8.32
C VAL A 85 7.97 -35.92 -8.94
N ASN A 86 9.21 -36.27 -8.60
CA ASN A 86 9.86 -37.49 -9.08
C ASN A 86 9.17 -38.74 -8.51
N ASP A 87 8.89 -38.75 -7.21
CA ASP A 87 8.25 -39.88 -6.52
C ASP A 87 6.82 -40.14 -7.03
N ALA A 88 6.09 -39.06 -7.34
CA ALA A 88 4.74 -39.15 -7.89
C ALA A 88 4.71 -39.49 -9.39
N GLY A 89 5.87 -39.56 -10.06
CA GLY A 89 5.96 -39.86 -11.49
C GLY A 89 5.25 -38.83 -12.38
N LEU A 90 5.19 -37.57 -11.94
CA LEU A 90 4.50 -36.51 -12.66
C LEU A 90 5.29 -36.14 -13.92
N THR A 91 4.56 -35.76 -14.99
CA THR A 91 5.16 -35.30 -16.25
C THR A 91 5.64 -33.85 -16.18
N THR A 92 5.15 -33.09 -15.20
CA THR A 92 5.57 -31.71 -14.92
C THR A 92 6.99 -31.70 -14.37
N ARG A 93 7.83 -30.76 -14.79
CA ARG A 93 9.20 -30.67 -14.28
C ARG A 93 9.22 -29.93 -12.94
N PRO A 94 10.13 -30.28 -12.02
CA PRO A 94 10.31 -29.55 -10.77
C PRO A 94 10.49 -28.03 -10.98
N GLU A 95 11.10 -27.61 -12.08
CA GLU A 95 11.31 -26.19 -12.38
C GLU A 95 10.00 -25.43 -12.62
N ASP A 96 8.95 -26.10 -13.10
CA ASP A 96 7.66 -25.49 -13.37
C ASP A 96 6.95 -25.07 -12.06
N PHE A 97 7.44 -25.53 -10.91
CA PHE A 97 6.97 -25.15 -9.58
C PHE A 97 7.81 -24.03 -8.92
N ASN A 98 8.89 -23.56 -9.55
CA ASN A 98 9.80 -22.57 -8.96
C ASN A 98 9.12 -21.25 -8.58
N ASP A 99 8.07 -20.89 -9.32
CA ASP A 99 7.29 -19.68 -9.11
C ASP A 99 6.41 -19.78 -7.85
N LEU A 100 6.03 -20.98 -7.41
CA LEU A 100 5.28 -21.19 -6.16
C LEU A 100 6.08 -20.75 -4.93
N LEU A 101 7.40 -20.78 -5.03
CA LEU A 101 8.31 -20.39 -3.94
C LEU A 101 8.82 -18.94 -4.09
N SER A 102 8.53 -18.26 -5.20
CA SER A 102 8.89 -16.84 -5.38
C SER A 102 8.25 -15.95 -4.32
N PRO A 103 6.95 -16.12 -3.97
CA PRO A 103 6.30 -15.30 -2.94
C PRO A 103 6.99 -15.33 -1.57
N LEU A 104 7.82 -16.32 -1.25
CA LEU A 104 8.50 -16.39 0.05
C LEU A 104 9.45 -15.22 0.30
N ASN A 105 9.95 -14.58 -0.75
CA ASN A 105 10.85 -13.44 -0.64
C ASN A 105 10.11 -12.10 -0.76
N ASP A 106 8.94 -12.10 -1.38
CA ASP A 106 8.27 -10.87 -1.79
C ASP A 106 7.22 -10.46 -0.77
N ILE A 107 7.38 -9.26 -0.22
CA ILE A 107 6.37 -8.62 0.62
C ILE A 107 5.07 -8.55 -0.17
N THR A 108 3.98 -9.06 0.43
CA THR A 108 2.66 -9.06 -0.19
C THR A 108 2.09 -7.64 -0.25
N PHE A 109 1.15 -7.40 -1.16
CA PHE A 109 0.49 -6.09 -1.25
C PHE A 109 -0.15 -5.65 0.08
N VAL A 110 -0.77 -6.58 0.82
CA VAL A 110 -1.33 -6.30 2.15
C VAL A 110 -0.25 -5.88 3.13
N GLN A 111 0.88 -6.58 3.20
CA GLN A 111 1.98 -6.21 4.10
C GLN A 111 2.52 -4.81 3.77
N ARG A 112 2.58 -4.43 2.49
CA ARG A 112 2.97 -3.07 2.08
C ARG A 112 2.00 -2.04 2.59
N LEU A 113 0.71 -2.30 2.44
CA LEU A 113 -0.34 -1.42 2.96
C LEU A 113 -0.30 -1.34 4.47
N SER A 114 -0.08 -2.44 5.19
CA SER A 114 0.07 -2.46 6.65
C SER A 114 1.26 -1.60 7.12
N ALA A 115 2.40 -1.64 6.42
CA ALA A 115 3.54 -0.78 6.74
C ALA A 115 3.22 0.71 6.54
N ILE A 116 2.48 1.04 5.47
CA ILE A 116 1.97 2.41 5.22
C ILE A 116 0.98 2.82 6.33
N MET A 117 0.04 1.94 6.69
CA MET A 117 -0.93 2.17 7.76
C MET A 117 -0.26 2.47 9.09
N ALA A 118 0.79 1.72 9.46
CA ALA A 118 1.49 1.93 10.73
C ALA A 118 2.01 3.38 10.86
N VAL A 119 2.60 3.92 9.79
CA VAL A 119 3.08 5.31 9.75
C VAL A 119 1.92 6.30 9.87
N ILE A 120 0.80 6.03 9.20
CA ILE A 120 -0.38 6.91 9.21
C ILE A 120 -1.03 6.91 10.59
N SER A 121 -1.22 5.74 11.20
CA SER A 121 -1.86 5.58 12.51
C SER A 121 -1.07 6.25 13.63
N GLU A 122 0.27 6.29 13.52
CA GLU A 122 1.11 7.08 14.43
C GLU A 122 0.89 8.59 14.23
N ALA A 123 0.91 9.06 12.98
CA ALA A 123 0.88 10.48 12.65
C ALA A 123 -0.52 11.10 12.77
N VAL A 124 -1.49 10.60 12.01
CA VAL A 124 -2.87 11.13 11.94
C VAL A 124 -3.83 9.94 11.88
N PRO A 125 -4.12 9.29 13.02
CA PRO A 125 -4.99 8.11 13.06
C PRO A 125 -6.38 8.39 12.49
N GLU A 126 -6.84 9.65 12.56
CA GLU A 126 -8.13 10.09 12.00
C GLU A 126 -8.29 9.80 10.50
N VAL A 127 -7.20 9.53 9.78
CA VAL A 127 -7.25 9.12 8.37
C VAL A 127 -7.85 7.72 8.22
N LEU A 128 -7.49 6.77 9.09
CA LEU A 128 -7.85 5.35 8.92
C LEU A 128 -8.63 4.76 10.11
N GLN A 129 -8.86 5.53 11.17
CA GLN A 129 -9.45 5.06 12.44
C GLN A 129 -10.82 4.38 12.32
N ASP A 130 -11.59 4.71 11.28
CA ASP A 130 -12.98 4.26 11.15
C ASP A 130 -13.04 2.94 10.34
N PHE A 131 -11.92 2.47 9.78
CA PHE A 131 -11.82 1.23 9.02
C PHE A 131 -11.45 0.05 9.91
N GLU A 132 -12.13 -1.08 9.76
CA GLU A 132 -11.80 -2.32 10.46
C GLU A 132 -10.52 -2.97 9.88
N ASP A 133 -10.50 -3.22 8.57
CA ASP A 133 -9.33 -3.76 7.86
C ASP A 133 -9.12 -3.03 6.51
N TRP A 134 -8.54 -1.83 6.59
CA TRP A 134 -8.29 -0.98 5.43
C TRP A 134 -7.36 -1.64 4.40
N ALA A 135 -6.32 -2.35 4.83
CA ALA A 135 -5.36 -2.97 3.92
C ALA A 135 -6.02 -4.07 3.08
N THR A 136 -6.85 -4.91 3.70
CA THR A 136 -7.60 -5.95 3.00
C THR A 136 -8.62 -5.34 2.04
N LEU A 137 -9.36 -4.31 2.47
CA LEU A 137 -10.30 -3.58 1.60
C LEU A 137 -9.64 -3.05 0.33
N VAL A 138 -8.51 -2.34 0.47
CA VAL A 138 -7.76 -1.80 -0.69
C VAL A 138 -7.23 -2.93 -1.57
N LYS A 139 -6.72 -4.02 -0.99
CA LYS A 139 -6.24 -5.21 -1.71
C LYS A 139 -7.36 -5.83 -2.54
N ASP A 140 -8.53 -6.05 -1.96
CA ASP A 140 -9.65 -6.72 -2.64
C ASP A 140 -10.20 -5.86 -3.78
N VAL A 141 -10.44 -4.57 -3.55
CA VAL A 141 -10.89 -3.63 -4.59
C VAL A 141 -9.88 -3.56 -5.73
N ARG A 142 -8.59 -3.35 -5.42
CA ARG A 142 -7.55 -3.26 -6.45
C ARG A 142 -7.41 -4.56 -7.24
N ASN A 143 -7.41 -5.71 -6.55
CA ASN A 143 -7.27 -7.01 -7.21
C ASN A 143 -8.45 -7.32 -8.12
N TYR A 144 -9.67 -7.04 -7.67
CA TYR A 144 -10.84 -7.18 -8.53
C TYR A 144 -10.68 -6.32 -9.78
N LEU A 145 -10.40 -5.02 -9.63
CA LEU A 145 -10.25 -4.09 -10.75
C LEU A 145 -9.09 -4.43 -11.70
N ALA A 146 -8.02 -5.04 -11.19
CA ALA A 146 -6.89 -5.49 -12.01
C ALA A 146 -7.21 -6.74 -12.84
N HIS A 147 -8.15 -7.57 -12.39
CA HIS A 147 -8.45 -8.89 -12.99
C HIS A 147 -9.90 -9.04 -13.48
N TRP A 148 -10.71 -7.98 -13.42
CA TRP A 148 -12.14 -7.98 -13.71
C TRP A 148 -12.53 -8.48 -15.11
N LEU A 149 -11.61 -8.46 -16.08
CA LEU A 149 -11.83 -8.98 -17.43
C LEU A 149 -11.44 -10.46 -17.59
N THR A 150 -10.82 -11.06 -16.57
CA THR A 150 -10.16 -12.37 -16.67
C THR A 150 -10.62 -13.40 -15.62
N GLU A 151 -11.31 -12.98 -14.56
CA GLU A 151 -11.70 -13.87 -13.46
C GLU A 151 -13.22 -13.76 -13.19
N GLU A 152 -13.98 -14.78 -13.59
CA GLU A 152 -15.44 -14.84 -13.42
C GLU A 152 -15.89 -15.14 -11.98
N ASP A 153 -15.01 -15.71 -11.14
CA ASP A 153 -15.36 -16.25 -9.82
C ASP A 153 -15.19 -15.28 -8.64
N LYS A 154 -14.76 -14.03 -8.87
CA LYS A 154 -14.56 -13.06 -7.78
C LYS A 154 -15.80 -12.21 -7.54
N ARG A 155 -16.20 -12.10 -6.26
CA ARG A 155 -17.23 -11.15 -5.83
C ARG A 155 -16.82 -9.73 -6.26
N PRO A 156 -17.68 -8.99 -6.98
CA PRO A 156 -17.42 -7.58 -7.26
C PRO A 156 -17.47 -6.76 -5.96
N PRO A 157 -16.57 -5.77 -5.81
CA PRO A 157 -16.68 -4.80 -4.73
C PRO A 157 -17.96 -3.99 -4.91
N THR A 158 -18.63 -3.72 -3.80
CA THR A 158 -19.78 -2.83 -3.73
C THR A 158 -19.35 -1.40 -4.06
N THR A 159 -20.32 -0.55 -4.43
CA THR A 159 -20.09 0.88 -4.61
C THR A 159 -19.50 1.53 -3.36
N ASN A 160 -19.93 1.12 -2.17
CA ASN A 160 -19.41 1.64 -0.90
C ASN A 160 -17.94 1.23 -0.69
N GLU A 161 -17.57 -0.03 -0.94
CA GLU A 161 -16.17 -0.48 -0.86
C GLU A 161 -15.26 0.30 -1.83
N MET A 162 -15.70 0.49 -3.08
CA MET A 162 -14.97 1.30 -4.06
C MET A 162 -14.85 2.76 -3.64
N LEU A 163 -15.93 3.36 -3.13
CA LEU A 163 -15.94 4.74 -2.65
C LEU A 163 -15.02 4.93 -1.44
N LEU A 164 -15.00 3.97 -0.52
CA LEU A 164 -14.13 3.99 0.66
C LEU A 164 -12.65 3.95 0.26
N VAL A 165 -12.27 3.12 -0.70
CA VAL A 165 -10.90 3.08 -1.26
C VAL A 165 -10.55 4.39 -1.96
N TYR A 166 -11.47 4.91 -2.79
CA TYR A 166 -11.31 6.19 -3.47
C TYR A 166 -11.09 7.36 -2.51
N LEU A 167 -11.89 7.44 -1.45
CA LEU A 167 -11.81 8.53 -0.46
C LEU A 167 -10.50 8.44 0.33
N SER A 168 -10.11 7.24 0.76
CA SER A 168 -9.05 7.05 1.74
C SER A 168 -7.64 7.04 1.16
N LEU A 169 -7.41 6.40 0.01
CA LEU A 169 -6.06 6.23 -0.57
C LEU A 169 -5.31 7.56 -0.76
N PRO A 170 -5.92 8.63 -1.33
CA PRO A 170 -5.23 9.90 -1.49
C PRO A 170 -4.79 10.53 -0.15
N TRP A 171 -5.65 10.46 0.88
CA TRP A 171 -5.31 10.96 2.21
C TRP A 171 -4.25 10.10 2.88
N ALA A 172 -4.36 8.77 2.78
CA ALA A 172 -3.40 7.82 3.31
C ALA A 172 -1.99 8.08 2.72
N LEU A 173 -1.88 8.13 1.40
CA LEU A 173 -0.60 8.27 0.71
C LEU A 173 0.03 9.65 0.92
N ARG A 174 -0.75 10.74 0.94
CA ARG A 174 -0.25 12.07 1.29
C ARG A 174 0.27 12.11 2.73
N THR A 175 -0.49 11.54 3.67
CA THR A 175 -0.07 11.48 5.08
C THR A 175 1.22 10.69 5.23
N PHE A 176 1.30 9.54 4.56
CA PHE A 176 2.48 8.69 4.52
C PHE A 176 3.70 9.44 3.97
N LEU A 177 3.58 10.13 2.83
CA LEU A 177 4.69 10.93 2.28
C LEU A 177 5.11 12.06 3.22
N LEU A 178 4.16 12.83 3.76
CA LEU A 178 4.47 13.91 4.70
C LEU A 178 5.22 13.41 5.95
N ARG A 179 4.83 12.25 6.48
CA ARG A 179 5.44 11.68 7.69
C ARG A 179 6.74 10.93 7.41
N LYS A 180 6.73 9.99 6.48
CA LYS A 180 7.86 9.07 6.20
C LYS A 180 8.99 9.76 5.45
N VAL A 181 8.62 10.58 4.47
CA VAL A 181 9.58 11.20 3.53
C VAL A 181 9.97 12.58 4.02
N ALA A 182 9.00 13.50 4.13
CA ALA A 182 9.27 14.88 4.51
C ALA A 182 9.51 15.05 6.03
N ARG A 183 9.33 13.99 6.83
CA ARG A 183 9.57 13.98 8.28
C ARG A 183 8.90 15.14 9.00
N LEU A 184 7.67 15.48 8.60
CA LEU A 184 6.91 16.52 9.28
C LEU A 184 6.60 16.08 10.72
N ASP A 185 6.58 17.08 11.60
CA ASP A 185 6.20 16.89 12.99
C ASP A 185 4.74 16.45 13.11
N VAL A 186 4.47 15.49 14.00
CA VAL A 186 3.15 14.89 14.18
C VAL A 186 2.13 15.91 14.70
N ALA A 187 2.52 16.78 15.63
CA ALA A 187 1.61 17.80 16.15
C ALA A 187 1.26 18.82 15.06
N LEU A 188 2.25 19.24 14.26
CA LEU A 188 2.03 20.11 13.11
C LEU A 188 1.09 19.46 12.07
N MET A 189 1.30 18.19 11.74
CA MET A 189 0.43 17.46 10.80
C MET A 189 -1.01 17.42 11.32
N ARG A 190 -1.22 17.05 12.59
CA ARG A 190 -2.55 16.97 13.20
C ARG A 190 -3.23 18.34 13.24
N GLU A 191 -2.49 19.40 13.56
CA GLU A 191 -3.02 20.77 13.53
C GLU A 191 -3.46 21.16 12.11
N GLY A 192 -2.61 20.91 11.11
CA GLY A 192 -2.91 21.20 9.71
C GLY A 192 -4.15 20.48 9.21
N TYR A 193 -4.29 19.19 9.53
CA TYR A 193 -5.44 18.38 9.12
C TYR A 193 -6.75 18.88 9.76
N ARG A 194 -6.73 19.26 11.05
CA ARG A 194 -7.91 19.81 11.74
C ARG A 194 -8.41 21.13 11.16
N LYS A 195 -7.52 21.90 10.53
CA LYS A 195 -7.86 23.18 9.88
C LYS A 195 -8.35 23.01 8.44
N LYS A 196 -8.31 21.80 7.88
CA LYS A 196 -8.62 21.54 6.48
C LYS A 196 -10.04 21.00 6.32
N ASN A 197 -10.94 21.81 5.76
CA ASN A 197 -12.36 21.45 5.57
C ASN A 197 -12.52 20.17 4.74
N GLU A 198 -11.70 19.99 3.71
CA GLU A 198 -11.72 18.79 2.85
C GLU A 198 -11.39 17.53 3.64
N PHE A 199 -10.54 17.63 4.67
CA PHE A 199 -10.25 16.50 5.55
C PHE A 199 -11.43 16.19 6.48
N LEU A 200 -12.09 17.22 7.00
CA LEU A 200 -13.29 17.05 7.82
C LEU A 200 -14.44 16.43 7.01
N MET A 201 -14.64 16.88 5.78
CA MET A 201 -15.60 16.30 4.84
C MET A 201 -15.25 14.85 4.51
N TYR A 202 -13.98 14.56 4.23
CA TYR A 202 -13.49 13.19 4.03
C TYR A 202 -13.92 12.27 5.18
N ARG A 203 -13.65 12.66 6.43
CA ARG A 203 -14.02 11.86 7.61
C ARG A 203 -15.52 11.65 7.74
N ALA A 204 -16.29 12.71 7.53
CA ALA A 204 -17.75 12.63 7.56
C ALA A 204 -18.27 11.66 6.49
N ASN A 205 -17.74 11.73 5.28
CA ASN A 205 -18.12 10.86 4.17
C ASN A 205 -17.74 9.41 4.44
N VAL A 206 -16.52 9.12 4.92
CA VAL A 206 -16.11 7.75 5.30
C VAL A 206 -17.07 7.15 6.31
N ARG A 207 -17.40 7.88 7.39
CA ARG A 207 -18.32 7.38 8.41
C ARG A 207 -19.73 7.15 7.87
N ALA A 208 -20.22 8.06 7.04
CA ALA A 208 -21.53 7.91 6.41
C ALA A 208 -21.57 6.69 5.47
N THR A 209 -20.52 6.48 4.69
CA THR A 209 -20.41 5.32 3.78
C THR A 209 -20.31 4.00 4.54
N ILE A 210 -19.54 3.95 5.64
CA ILE A 210 -19.46 2.76 6.50
C ILE A 210 -20.81 2.46 7.17
N ALA A 211 -21.51 3.49 7.66
CA ALA A 211 -22.81 3.30 8.30
C ALA A 211 -23.94 2.90 7.33
N ALA A 212 -23.75 3.13 6.03
CA ALA A 212 -24.72 2.81 4.98
C ALA A 212 -24.46 1.46 4.29
N GLY A 213 -23.34 0.80 4.58
CA GLY A 213 -23.00 -0.55 4.09
C GLY A 213 -23.35 -1.62 5.11
#